data_AF-A0A671VKE1-F1
#
_entry.id   AF-A0A671VKE1-F1
#
_cell.length_a   1.000
_cell.length_b   1.000
_cell.length_c   1.000
_cell.angle_alpha   90.00
_cell.angle_beta   90.00
_cell.angle_gamma   90.00
#
_symmetry.space_group_name_H-M   'P 1'
#
loop_
_entity.id
_entity.type
_entity.pdbx_description
1 polymer ?
#
loop_
_entity_poly.entity_id
_entity_poly.type
_entity_poly.pdbx_seq_one_letter_code
_entity_poly.pdbx_strand_id
1 'polypeptide(L)'
;MFVLVEMVDTVRIPPWNFQRQLNDAIAEELNKKLANKVVYNVGLCICLYDITKLDDSYIFPGDGASHTKVHFRYVVFHPFLDEILVGKIKYCSQEGVHGKFPFPFPSHETVLHWFHCLITS
;
A
#
# COMPACT_ATOMS: atom_id res chain seq x y z
N MET A 1 -13.26 -5.06 -5.75
CA MET A 1 -12.98 -4.37 -4.48
C MET A 1 -11.58 -4.62 -3.93
N PHE A 2 -11.23 -5.83 -3.44
CA PHE A 2 -9.87 -6.15 -2.94
C PHE A 2 -9.17 -7.13 -3.87
N VAL A 3 -7.91 -6.84 -4.17
CA VAL A 3 -7.07 -7.66 -5.05
C VAL A 3 -5.72 -7.90 -4.40
N LEU A 4 -5.15 -9.09 -4.64
CA LEU A 4 -3.77 -9.40 -4.31
C LEU A 4 -2.90 -8.97 -5.48
N VAL A 5 -1.97 -8.07 -5.23
CA VAL A 5 -1.03 -7.58 -6.24
C VAL A 5 0.37 -8.03 -5.89
N GLU A 6 1.03 -8.66 -6.85
CA GLU A 6 2.46 -8.98 -6.76
C GLU A 6 3.28 -7.72 -7.06
N MET A 7 4.12 -7.33 -6.12
CA MET A 7 5.00 -6.18 -6.24
C MET A 7 6.43 -6.57 -5.88
N VAL A 8 7.37 -5.80 -6.44
CA VAL A 8 8.79 -5.97 -6.20
C VAL A 8 9.33 -4.66 -5.70
N ASP A 9 9.99 -4.70 -4.54
CA ASP A 9 10.57 -3.50 -3.95
C ASP A 9 11.92 -3.81 -3.31
N THR A 10 12.78 -2.80 -3.24
CA THR A 10 14.04 -2.88 -2.49
C THR A 10 13.83 -2.27 -1.12
N VAL A 11 14.03 -3.10 -0.09
CA VAL A 11 13.95 -2.69 1.32
C VAL A 11 15.35 -2.46 1.86
N ARG A 12 15.57 -1.27 2.44
CA ARG A 12 16.80 -0.94 3.15
C ARG A 12 16.67 -1.35 4.61
N ILE A 13 17.43 -2.34 5.03
CA ILE A 13 17.47 -2.84 6.41
C ILE A 13 18.72 -2.25 7.08
N PRO A 14 18.54 -1.42 8.13
CA PRO A 14 19.67 -0.87 8.85
C PRO A 14 20.37 -1.95 9.69
N PRO A 15 21.68 -1.81 9.96
CA PRO A 15 22.48 -2.86 10.59
C PRO A 15 22.03 -3.20 12.02
N TRP A 16 21.43 -2.27 12.75
CA TRP A 16 20.87 -2.53 14.09
C TRP A 16 19.63 -3.44 14.06
N ASN A 17 18.94 -3.55 12.91
CA ASN A 17 17.79 -4.44 12.75
C ASN A 17 18.18 -5.86 12.30
N PHE A 18 19.46 -6.16 12.06
CA PHE A 18 19.92 -7.50 11.67
C PHE A 18 19.79 -8.55 12.77
N GLN A 19 19.60 -8.14 14.03
CA GLN A 19 19.39 -9.07 15.13
C GLN A 19 18.00 -9.71 15.13
N ARG A 20 17.03 -9.14 14.40
CA ARG A 20 15.66 -9.69 14.26
C ARG A 20 15.58 -10.64 13.08
N GLN A 21 14.53 -11.47 13.03
CA GLN A 21 14.27 -12.28 11.85
C GLN A 21 14.09 -11.37 10.63
N LEU A 22 14.78 -11.71 9.53
CA LEU A 22 14.77 -10.91 8.31
C LEU A 22 13.34 -10.66 7.81
N ASN A 23 12.49 -11.69 7.88
CA ASN A 23 11.09 -11.61 7.47
C ASN A 23 10.31 -10.55 8.25
N ASP A 24 10.50 -10.46 9.57
CA ASP A 24 9.81 -9.48 10.42
C ASP A 24 10.30 -8.06 10.12
N ALA A 25 11.62 -7.90 9.97
CA ALA A 25 12.22 -6.61 9.63
C ALA A 25 11.75 -6.11 8.26
N ILE A 26 11.68 -7.00 7.26
CA ILE A 26 11.16 -6.68 5.93
C ILE A 26 9.68 -6.33 5.99
N ALA A 27 8.87 -7.12 6.69
CA ALA A 27 7.44 -6.86 6.83
C ALA A 27 7.17 -5.50 7.49
N GLU A 28 7.93 -5.15 8.53
CA GLU A 28 7.82 -3.87 9.22
C GLU A 28 8.17 -2.69 8.30
N GLU A 29 9.27 -2.79 7.55
CA GLU A 29 9.70 -1.73 6.62
C GLU A 29 8.76 -1.61 5.41
N LEU A 30 8.28 -2.72 4.85
CA LEU A 30 7.26 -2.71 3.79
C LEU A 30 5.96 -2.06 4.29
N ASN A 31 5.54 -2.38 5.51
CA ASN A 31 4.36 -1.77 6.11
C ASN A 31 4.54 -0.27 6.32
N LYS A 32 5.69 0.19 6.84
CA LYS A 32 5.98 1.63 6.95
C LYS A 32 5.98 2.33 5.59
N LYS A 33 6.48 1.66 4.55
CA LYS A 33 6.64 2.25 3.21
C LYS A 33 5.32 2.30 2.44
N LEU A 34 4.49 1.27 2.54
CA LEU A 34 3.32 1.06 1.67
C LEU A 34 1.98 1.10 2.41
N ALA A 35 1.93 0.91 3.73
CA ALA A 35 0.66 0.98 4.44
C ALA A 35 0.03 2.35 4.27
N ASN A 36 -1.26 2.38 4.00
CA ASN A 36 -2.02 3.61 3.81
C ASN A 36 -1.48 4.49 2.67
N LYS A 37 -0.67 3.92 1.78
CA LYS A 37 -0.22 4.60 0.58
C LYS A 37 -1.00 4.16 -0.63
N VAL A 38 -0.93 5.06 -1.58
CA VAL A 38 -1.71 5.08 -2.78
C VAL A 38 -0.73 4.97 -3.92
N VAL A 39 -0.80 3.84 -4.61
CA VAL A 39 0.10 3.54 -5.70
C VAL A 39 -0.66 3.72 -7.00
N TYR A 40 -0.11 4.53 -7.88
CA TYR A 40 -0.69 4.85 -9.19
C TYR A 40 -0.94 3.55 -9.98
N ASN A 41 -2.11 3.45 -10.62
CA ASN A 41 -2.60 2.26 -11.35
C ASN A 41 -2.77 0.96 -10.54
N VAL A 42 -2.46 0.95 -9.23
CA VAL A 42 -2.55 -0.27 -8.40
C VAL A 42 -3.69 -0.18 -7.41
N GLY A 43 -3.73 0.84 -6.56
CA GLY A 43 -4.81 1.00 -5.56
C GLY A 43 -4.35 1.60 -4.25
N LEU A 44 -5.25 1.57 -3.27
CA LEU A 44 -4.91 1.83 -1.86
C LEU A 44 -4.34 0.55 -1.24
N CYS A 45 -3.09 0.61 -0.79
CA CYS A 45 -2.41 -0.47 -0.10
C CYS A 45 -2.88 -0.56 1.37
N ILE A 46 -3.30 -1.75 1.79
CA ILE A 46 -3.85 -1.99 3.14
C ILE A 46 -2.84 -2.70 4.02
N CYS A 47 -2.47 -3.93 3.64
CA CYS A 47 -1.56 -4.78 4.42
C CYS A 47 -0.80 -5.75 3.53
N LEU A 48 0.36 -6.18 4.04
CA LEU A 48 1.17 -7.24 3.45
C LEU A 48 0.43 -8.57 3.59
N TYR A 49 0.33 -9.33 2.49
CA TYR A 49 -0.26 -10.68 2.51
C TYR A 49 0.81 -11.72 2.82
N ASP A 50 1.82 -11.82 1.95
CA ASP A 50 2.96 -12.72 2.14
C ASP A 50 4.19 -12.26 1.33
N ILE A 51 5.34 -12.82 1.69
CA ILE A 51 6.61 -12.61 0.98
C ILE A 51 6.86 -13.88 0.16
N THR A 52 6.91 -13.74 -1.16
CA THR A 52 6.99 -14.86 -2.09
C THR A 52 8.43 -15.27 -2.36
N LYS A 53 9.33 -14.30 -2.54
CA LYS A 53 10.75 -14.54 -2.78
C LYS A 53 11.62 -13.43 -2.18
N LEU A 54 12.79 -13.83 -1.69
CA LEU A 54 13.87 -12.95 -1.25
C LEU A 54 15.02 -13.11 -2.27
N ASP A 55 15.37 -12.02 -2.93
CA ASP A 55 16.53 -11.98 -3.84
C ASP A 55 17.81 -11.63 -3.05
N ASP A 56 18.94 -11.61 -3.76
CA ASP A 56 20.25 -11.27 -3.20
C ASP A 56 20.25 -9.89 -2.53
N SER A 57 20.79 -9.87 -1.32
CA SER A 57 20.97 -8.64 -0.55
C SER A 57 22.33 -8.00 -0.84
N TYR A 58 22.35 -6.71 -1.15
CA TYR A 58 23.56 -5.95 -1.45
C TYR A 58 23.82 -4.89 -0.39
N ILE A 59 25.09 -4.74 0.00
CA ILE A 59 25.53 -3.73 0.96
C ILE A 59 26.30 -2.66 0.19
N PHE A 60 25.85 -1.41 0.28
CA PHE A 60 26.60 -0.30 -0.32
C PHE A 60 27.81 0.06 0.53
N PRO A 61 29.00 0.18 -0.08
CA PRO A 61 30.19 0.66 0.63
C PRO A 61 29.95 2.11 1.06
N GLY A 62 29.82 2.34 2.37
CA GLY A 62 29.60 3.66 2.98
C GLY A 62 28.32 3.80 3.82
N ASP A 63 27.25 3.07 3.50
CA ASP A 63 25.99 3.09 4.28
C ASP A 63 25.94 1.95 5.31
N GLY A 64 26.56 0.81 5.02
CA GLY A 64 26.55 -0.36 5.91
C GLY A 64 25.17 -0.98 6.14
N ALA A 65 24.13 -0.46 5.48
CA ALA A 65 22.79 -1.04 5.45
C ALA A 65 22.72 -2.11 4.35
N SER A 66 21.92 -3.14 4.61
CA SER A 66 21.62 -4.18 3.61
C SER A 66 20.40 -3.78 2.81
N HIS A 67 20.54 -3.75 1.49
CA HIS A 67 19.44 -3.55 0.56
C HIS A 67 19.03 -4.92 0.03
N THR A 68 17.85 -5.36 0.42
CA THR A 68 17.32 -6.66 -0.02
C THR A 68 16.17 -6.40 -0.99
N LYS A 69 16.27 -7.01 -2.17
CA LYS A 69 15.17 -7.00 -3.13
C LYS A 69 14.18 -8.11 -2.77
N VAL A 70 12.91 -7.74 -2.66
CA VAL A 70 11.87 -8.64 -2.14
C VAL A 70 10.67 -8.67 -3.07
N HIS A 71 10.18 -9.88 -3.35
CA HIS A 71 8.95 -10.13 -4.08
C HIS A 71 7.87 -10.48 -3.05
N PHE A 72 6.77 -9.74 -3.05
CA PHE A 72 5.70 -9.92 -2.07
C PHE A 72 4.33 -9.66 -2.69
N ARG A 73 3.29 -10.20 -2.05
CA ARG A 73 1.90 -9.91 -2.37
C ARG A 73 1.33 -8.96 -1.35
N TYR A 74 0.62 -7.95 -1.83
CA TYR A 74 -0.02 -6.96 -0.99
C TYR A 74 -1.53 -6.95 -1.23
N VAL A 75 -2.29 -6.77 -0.16
CA VAL A 75 -3.74 -6.59 -0.24
C VAL A 75 -4.00 -5.13 -0.59
N VAL A 76 -4.60 -4.92 -1.75
CA VAL A 76 -4.87 -3.58 -2.29
C VAL A 76 -6.37 -3.43 -2.52
N PHE A 77 -6.91 -2.27 -2.15
CA PHE A 77 -8.25 -1.86 -2.52
C PHE A 77 -8.20 -1.18 -3.91
N HIS A 78 -8.78 -1.86 -4.89
CA HIS A 78 -8.93 -1.40 -6.26
C HIS A 78 -10.40 -1.59 -6.69
N PRO A 79 -11.25 -0.58 -6.48
CA PRO A 79 -12.64 -0.64 -6.92
C PRO A 79 -12.70 -0.54 -8.44
N PHE A 80 -13.63 -1.25 -9.06
CA PHE A 80 -13.85 -1.18 -10.50
C PHE A 80 -15.09 -0.33 -10.83
N LEU A 81 -15.14 0.19 -12.06
CA LEU A 81 -16.32 0.88 -12.59
C LEU A 81 -17.54 -0.05 -12.56
N ASP A 82 -18.67 0.44 -12.08
CA ASP A 82 -19.92 -0.32 -11.87
C ASP A 82 -19.91 -1.34 -10.70
N GLU A 83 -18.93 -1.27 -9.79
CA GLU A 83 -18.96 -2.06 -8.55
C GLU A 83 -19.96 -1.48 -7.52
N ILE A 84 -20.87 -2.31 -7.00
CA ILE A 84 -21.81 -1.91 -5.94
C ILE A 84 -21.11 -1.96 -4.58
N LEU A 85 -20.93 -0.79 -3.97
CA LEU A 85 -20.29 -0.64 -2.67
C LEU A 85 -21.28 -0.15 -1.60
N VAL A 86 -21.26 -0.78 -0.43
CA VAL A 86 -22.11 -0.38 0.71
C VAL A 86 -21.34 0.58 1.61
N GLY A 87 -21.88 1.79 1.82
CA GLY A 87 -21.27 2.83 2.64
C GLY A 87 -22.26 3.52 3.58
N LYS A 88 -21.74 4.29 4.54
CA LYS A 88 -22.57 5.14 5.42
C LYS A 88 -22.57 6.57 4.88
N ILE A 89 -23.72 7.22 4.87
CA ILE A 89 -23.82 8.62 4.44
C ILE A 89 -23.16 9.51 5.50
N LYS A 90 -22.26 10.41 5.08
CA LYS A 90 -21.57 11.35 5.99
C LYS A 90 -22.28 12.70 6.01
N TYR A 91 -22.58 13.26 4.84
CA TYR A 91 -23.36 14.50 4.71
C TYR A 91 -24.09 14.57 3.37
N CYS A 92 -25.15 15.37 3.33
CA CYS A 92 -25.94 15.67 2.15
C CYS A 92 -25.94 17.18 1.93
N SER A 93 -25.53 17.64 0.74
CA SER A 93 -25.61 19.04 0.31
C SER A 93 -26.42 19.15 -0.98
N GLN A 94 -26.79 20.37 -1.39
CA GLN A 94 -27.51 20.58 -2.66
C GLN A 94 -26.70 20.16 -3.89
N GLU A 95 -25.37 20.09 -3.79
CA GLU A 95 -24.46 19.62 -4.84
C GLU A 95 -24.38 18.10 -4.92
N GLY A 96 -24.76 17.37 -3.86
CA GLY A 96 -24.79 15.92 -3.86
C GLY A 96 -24.67 15.26 -2.48
N VAL A 97 -24.70 13.93 -2.48
CA VAL A 97 -24.57 13.10 -1.28
C VAL A 97 -23.14 12.60 -1.15
N HIS A 98 -22.49 12.90 -0.04
CA HIS A 98 -21.14 12.44 0.25
C HIS A 98 -21.19 11.27 1.24
N GLY A 99 -20.85 10.09 0.74
CA GLY A 99 -20.72 8.87 1.52
C GLY A 99 -19.32 8.73 2.13
N LYS A 100 -19.26 8.09 3.31
CA LYS A 100 -18.04 7.53 3.87
C LYS A 100 -18.12 6.02 3.73
N PHE A 101 -17.12 5.43 3.08
CA PHE A 101 -16.97 3.98 3.05
C PHE A 101 -16.53 3.44 4.42
N PRO A 102 -16.85 2.17 4.76
CA PRO A 102 -16.50 1.59 6.04
C PRO A 102 -14.99 1.52 6.28
N PHE A 103 -14.18 1.53 5.21
CA PHE A 103 -12.73 1.50 5.30
C PHE A 103 -12.15 2.90 5.55
N PRO A 104 -11.24 3.05 6.54
CA PRO A 104 -10.56 4.31 6.79
C PRO A 104 -9.57 4.59 5.65
N PHE A 105 -9.98 5.42 4.69
CA PHE A 105 -9.02 6.02 3.76
C PHE A 105 -8.11 6.98 4.53
N PRO A 106 -6.79 6.90 4.35
CA PRO A 106 -5.85 7.81 4.98
C PRO A 106 -5.94 9.16 4.27
N SER A 107 -6.36 10.20 5.01
CA SER A 107 -6.44 11.61 4.62
C SER A 107 -7.45 12.01 3.52
N HIS A 108 -8.05 13.19 3.68
CA HIS A 108 -9.08 13.75 2.78
C HIS A 108 -8.51 14.14 1.39
N GLU A 109 -7.22 14.48 1.31
CA GLU A 109 -6.55 14.88 0.06
C GLU A 109 -6.30 13.70 -0.88
N THR A 110 -5.95 12.55 -0.32
CA THR A 110 -5.63 11.37 -1.13
C THR A 110 -6.86 10.85 -1.87
N VAL A 111 -8.04 10.95 -1.26
CA VAL A 111 -9.32 10.52 -1.86
C VAL A 111 -9.65 11.33 -3.12
N LEU A 112 -9.44 12.66 -3.11
CA LEU A 112 -9.73 13.51 -4.27
C LEU A 112 -8.84 13.18 -5.47
N HIS A 113 -7.56 12.90 -5.21
CA HIS A 113 -6.62 12.53 -6.27
C HIS A 113 -6.94 11.15 -6.88
N TRP A 114 -7.43 10.20 -6.07
CA TRP A 114 -7.93 8.91 -6.55
C TRP A 114 -9.17 9.03 -7.41
N PHE A 115 -10.19 9.73 -6.91
CA PHE A 115 -11.45 9.89 -7.63
C PHE A 115 -11.24 10.64 -8.95
N HIS A 116 -10.38 11.67 -8.97
CA HIS A 116 -10.07 12.37 -10.21
C HIS A 116 -9.35 11.47 -11.22
N CYS A 117 -8.45 10.59 -10.77
CA CYS A 117 -7.72 9.67 -11.66
C CYS A 117 -8.61 8.54 -12.21
N LEU A 118 -9.57 8.05 -11.43
CA LEU A 118 -10.55 7.03 -11.85
C LEU A 118 -11.61 7.60 -12.81
N ILE A 119 -11.94 8.88 -12.73
CA ILE A 119 -12.91 9.53 -13.63
C ILE A 119 -12.27 9.94 -14.97
N THR A 120 -10.94 10.07 -15.02
CA THR A 120 -10.19 10.52 -16.21
C THR A 120 -9.49 9.41 -16.99
N SER A 121 -9.69 8.13 -16.62
CA SER A 121 -9.15 6.96 -17.33
C SER A 121 -10.21 6.19 -18.08
#